data_AF-A0A9W9GUY8-F1
#
_entry.id   AF-A0A9W9GUY8-F1
#
_cell.length_a   1.000
_cell.length_b   1.000
_cell.length_c   1.000
_cell.angle_alpha   90.00
_cell.angle_beta   90.00
_cell.angle_gamma   90.00
#
_symmetry.space_group_name_H-M   'P 1'
#
loop_
_entity.id
_entity.type
_entity.pdbx_description
1 polymer ?
#
loop_
_entity_poly.entity_id
_entity_poly.type
_entity_poly.pdbx_seq_one_letter_code
_entity_poly.pdbx_strand_id
1 'polypeptide(L)'
;MRVETCHFCSRPAFPSKGITFVRNDARQFRFCRSKCHKNFKMKRQPRKLKWTKTHRAAHGKEMIVDSSLLLSQFAKKRNVPVKYDRNLVAATLTAMERVEEIRARRERVFTKRRLAGKLARDRQREADRKVVNEGEHLIRKELREREEGQPMVLEQNKAANRVHGQEKIRQKQKSKLLVDGGVEEEMDID
;
A
#
# COMPACT_ATOMS: atom_id res chain seq x y z
N MET A 1 25.83 9.15 10.93
CA MET A 1 25.59 7.99 10.03
C MET A 1 24.39 8.31 9.12
N ARG A 2 24.50 8.18 7.79
CA ARG A 2 23.42 8.56 6.84
C ARG A 2 22.88 7.34 6.10
N VAL A 3 21.55 7.20 6.05
CA VAL A 3 20.88 6.24 5.17
C VAL A 3 20.64 6.89 3.83
N GLU A 4 21.20 6.32 2.78
CA GLU A 4 21.04 6.84 1.42
C GLU A 4 19.90 6.13 0.70
N THR A 5 19.36 6.75 -0.34
CA THR A 5 18.40 6.10 -1.23
C THR A 5 19.12 5.47 -2.40
N CYS A 6 18.88 4.19 -2.67
CA CYS A 6 19.43 3.54 -3.85
C CYS A 6 18.94 4.21 -5.14
N HIS A 7 19.85 4.47 -6.07
CA HIS A 7 19.55 5.13 -7.33
C HIS A 7 18.53 4.35 -8.21
N PHE A 8 18.59 3.01 -8.18
CA PHE A 8 17.75 2.17 -9.04
C PHE A 8 16.44 1.74 -8.35
N CYS A 9 16.55 1.20 -7.14
CA CYS A 9 15.42 0.60 -6.41
C CYS A 9 14.66 1.61 -5.53
N SER A 10 15.26 2.78 -5.23
CA SER A 10 14.79 3.77 -4.25
C SER A 10 14.55 3.21 -2.83
N ARG A 11 15.05 2.01 -2.52
CA ARG A 11 15.07 1.47 -1.16
C ARG A 11 16.21 2.10 -0.34
N PRO A 12 16.10 2.12 0.99
CA PRO A 12 17.21 2.54 1.84
C PRO A 12 18.44 1.66 1.60
N ALA A 13 19.58 2.31 1.45
CA ALA A 13 20.91 1.74 1.42
C ALA A 13 21.58 2.12 2.74
N PHE A 14 21.65 1.16 3.64
CA PHE A 14 22.33 1.33 4.91
C PHE A 14 23.85 1.42 4.71
N PRO A 15 24.57 2.08 5.63
CA PRO A 15 26.04 2.06 5.63
C PRO A 15 26.58 0.63 5.60
N SER A 16 27.78 0.46 5.06
CA SER A 16 28.45 -0.82 4.78
C SER A 16 27.70 -1.81 3.85
N LYS A 17 26.48 -1.50 3.39
CA LYS A 17 25.71 -2.38 2.48
C LYS A 17 25.64 -1.85 1.07
N GLY A 18 25.83 -2.72 0.08
CA GLY A 18 25.70 -2.37 -1.33
C GLY A 18 26.94 -1.68 -1.92
N ILE A 19 26.81 -1.16 -3.13
CA ILE A 19 27.95 -0.70 -3.95
C ILE A 19 27.76 0.77 -4.33
N THR A 20 28.83 1.56 -4.30
CA THR A 20 28.86 2.94 -4.79
C THR A 20 29.64 2.97 -6.09
N PHE A 21 29.02 3.47 -7.15
CA PHE A 21 29.68 3.70 -8.43
C PHE A 21 29.86 5.21 -8.63
N VAL A 22 31.09 5.66 -8.84
CA VAL A 22 31.40 7.05 -9.14
C VAL A 22 31.67 7.15 -10.64
N ARG A 23 30.92 8.00 -11.32
CA ARG A 23 31.10 8.26 -12.75
C ARG A 23 32.03 9.48 -12.94
N ASN A 24 32.64 9.58 -14.12
CA ASN A 24 33.61 10.65 -14.46
C ASN A 24 33.06 12.08 -14.28
N ASP A 25 31.73 12.28 -14.30
CA ASP A 25 31.07 13.57 -14.01
C ASP A 25 30.93 13.85 -12.50
N ALA A 26 31.72 13.17 -11.68
CA ALA A 26 31.66 13.18 -10.21
C ALA A 26 30.30 12.79 -9.61
N ARG A 27 29.38 12.20 -10.40
CA ARG A 27 28.10 11.71 -9.87
C ARG A 27 28.27 10.37 -9.18
N GLN A 28 27.81 10.33 -7.94
CA GLN A 28 27.83 9.14 -7.11
C GLN A 28 26.49 8.41 -7.22
N PHE A 29 26.54 7.14 -7.62
CA PHE A 29 25.39 6.26 -7.71
C PHE A 29 25.48 5.20 -6.61
N ARG A 30 24.62 5.30 -5.60
CA ARG A 30 24.52 4.30 -4.54
C ARG A 30 23.54 3.20 -4.92
N PHE A 31 23.93 1.94 -4.74
CA PHE A 31 23.08 0.78 -5.02
C PHE A 31 22.83 -0.07 -3.77
N CYS A 32 21.56 -0.42 -3.53
CA CYS A 32 21.13 -1.24 -2.40
C CYS A 32 21.71 -2.68 -2.45
N ARG A 33 21.82 -3.27 -3.65
CA ARG A 33 22.23 -4.68 -3.88
C ARG A 33 22.88 -4.85 -5.26
N SER A 34 23.59 -5.96 -5.48
CA SER A 34 24.18 -6.33 -6.78
C SER A 34 23.16 -6.38 -7.92
N LYS A 35 21.92 -6.80 -7.67
CA LYS A 35 20.80 -6.76 -8.65
C LYS A 35 20.62 -5.36 -9.25
N CYS A 36 20.66 -4.32 -8.42
CA CYS A 36 20.46 -2.94 -8.87
C CYS A 36 21.65 -2.44 -9.68
N HIS A 37 22.86 -2.77 -9.21
CA HIS A 37 24.10 -2.44 -9.89
C HIS A 37 24.21 -3.12 -11.27
N LYS A 38 23.88 -4.41 -11.38
CA LYS A 38 23.85 -5.15 -12.65
C LYS A 38 22.82 -4.57 -13.63
N ASN A 39 21.60 -4.25 -13.16
CA ASN A 39 20.58 -3.61 -14.00
C ASN A 39 21.00 -2.23 -14.50
N PHE A 40 21.69 -1.46 -13.67
CA PHE A 40 22.28 -0.18 -14.05
C PHE A 40 23.38 -0.36 -15.12
N LYS A 41 24.27 -1.34 -14.96
CA LYS A 41 25.29 -1.69 -15.97
C LYS A 41 24.67 -2.13 -17.30
N MET A 42 23.57 -2.88 -17.25
CA MET A 42 22.76 -3.25 -18.42
C MET A 42 21.95 -2.08 -19.01
N LYS A 43 22.13 -0.84 -18.53
CA LYS A 43 21.41 0.37 -18.98
C LYS A 43 19.89 0.23 -18.96
N ARG A 44 19.35 -0.60 -18.06
CA ARG A 44 17.90 -0.78 -17.93
C ARG A 44 17.27 0.44 -17.27
N GLN A 45 16.17 0.94 -17.82
CA GLN A 45 15.50 2.12 -17.28
C GLN A 45 14.63 1.75 -16.05
N PRO A 46 14.87 2.30 -14.85
CA PRO A 46 14.10 1.96 -13.64
C PRO A 46 12.60 2.17 -13.79
N ARG A 47 12.18 3.18 -14.57
CA ARG A 47 10.78 3.50 -14.86
C ARG A 47 10.04 2.38 -15.60
N LYS A 48 10.75 1.54 -16.37
CA LYS A 48 10.17 0.42 -17.12
C LYS A 48 10.15 -0.88 -16.31
N LEU A 49 10.86 -0.96 -15.17
CA LEU A 49 10.94 -2.18 -14.36
C LEU A 49 9.85 -2.17 -13.27
N LYS A 50 8.86 -3.05 -13.41
CA LYS A 50 7.64 -3.12 -12.58
C LYS A 50 7.84 -3.13 -11.06
N TRP A 51 8.99 -3.62 -10.58
CA TRP A 51 9.30 -3.79 -9.15
C TRP A 51 9.96 -2.57 -8.49
N THR A 52 10.41 -1.58 -9.27
CA THR A 52 11.07 -0.39 -8.72
C THR A 52 10.02 0.58 -8.15
N LYS A 53 10.41 1.35 -7.14
CA LYS A 53 9.55 2.41 -6.60
C LYS A 53 9.22 3.46 -7.65
N THR A 54 10.18 3.79 -8.52
CA THR A 54 10.04 4.76 -9.61
C THR A 54 8.99 4.34 -10.64
N HIS A 55 8.95 3.06 -11.05
CA HIS A 55 7.88 2.54 -11.89
C HIS A 55 6.54 2.60 -11.17
N ARG A 56 6.48 2.17 -9.90
CA ARG A 56 5.23 2.17 -9.13
C ARG A 56 4.65 3.58 -8.99
N ALA A 57 5.48 4.57 -8.71
CA ALA A 57 5.11 5.98 -8.71
C ALA A 57 4.59 6.40 -10.10
N ALA A 58 5.39 6.26 -11.17
CA ALA A 58 5.00 6.71 -12.51
C ALA A 58 3.67 6.09 -13.03
N HIS A 59 3.32 4.88 -12.58
CA HIS A 59 2.09 4.18 -12.94
C HIS A 59 0.97 4.28 -11.89
N GLY A 60 1.04 5.26 -10.97
CA GLY A 60 -0.04 5.51 -9.99
C GLY A 60 -0.28 4.38 -9.00
N LYS A 61 0.72 3.51 -8.76
CA LYS A 61 0.64 2.42 -7.77
C LYS A 61 1.06 2.85 -6.37
N GLU A 62 1.67 4.02 -6.24
CA GLU A 62 2.04 4.67 -4.99
C GLU A 62 1.44 6.08 -4.93
N MET A 63 1.22 6.58 -3.71
CA MET A 63 0.80 7.97 -3.50
C MET A 63 2.00 8.90 -3.75
N ILE A 64 1.93 9.73 -4.79
CA ILE A 64 3.02 10.66 -5.19
C ILE A 64 2.77 12.07 -4.67
N VAL A 65 1.52 12.50 -4.62
CA VAL A 65 1.12 13.90 -4.42
C VAL A 65 0.31 14.00 -3.14
N ASP A 66 1.01 14.08 -2.01
CA ASP A 66 0.46 14.80 -0.85
C ASP A 66 0.97 16.24 -0.97
N SER A 67 0.39 17.00 -1.91
CA SER A 67 0.68 18.44 -2.10
C SER A 67 0.45 19.27 -0.83
N SER A 68 -0.26 18.73 0.16
CA SER A 68 -0.59 19.43 1.40
C SER A 68 0.17 18.98 2.64
N LEU A 69 0.97 17.89 2.67
CA LEU A 69 1.54 17.43 3.95
C LEU A 69 2.94 16.77 3.91
N LEU A 70 3.86 17.48 4.59
CA LEU A 70 4.86 16.94 5.52
C LEU A 70 6.08 16.19 4.94
N LEU A 71 5.98 15.21 4.05
CA LEU A 71 7.17 14.37 3.80
C LEU A 71 8.28 15.04 2.99
N SER A 72 7.94 15.81 1.94
CA SER A 72 8.94 16.52 1.12
C SER A 72 9.65 17.60 1.94
N GLN A 73 8.91 18.35 2.77
CA GLN A 73 9.48 19.37 3.65
C GLN A 73 10.29 18.76 4.79
N PHE A 74 9.81 17.69 5.43
CA PHE A 74 10.51 17.05 6.56
C PHE A 74 11.74 16.25 6.10
N ALA A 75 11.64 15.53 4.97
CA ALA A 75 12.75 14.76 4.40
C ALA A 75 13.67 15.57 3.47
N LYS A 76 13.46 16.89 3.37
CA LYS A 76 14.31 17.79 2.57
C LYS A 76 15.75 17.73 3.09
N LYS A 77 16.72 17.67 2.17
CA LYS A 77 18.13 17.89 2.50
C LYS A 77 18.31 19.35 2.90
N ARG A 78 18.63 19.60 4.17
CA ARG A 78 19.01 20.92 4.68
C ARG A 78 20.51 21.14 4.44
N ASN A 79 20.85 22.22 3.75
CA ASN A 79 22.24 22.59 3.48
C ASN A 79 22.79 23.58 4.53
N VAL A 80 21.90 24.23 5.28
CA VAL A 80 22.25 25.15 6.37
C VAL A 80 22.01 24.45 7.71
N PRO A 81 23.02 24.31 8.57
CA PRO A 81 22.84 23.78 9.91
C PRO A 81 22.18 24.83 10.82
N VAL A 82 21.46 24.36 11.84
CA VAL A 82 20.90 25.19 12.91
C VAL A 82 21.67 24.85 14.18
N LYS A 83 21.77 25.81 15.11
CA LYS A 83 22.33 25.56 16.44
C LYS A 83 21.54 24.45 17.15
N TYR A 84 22.22 23.63 17.92
CA TYR A 84 21.57 22.58 18.69
C TYR A 84 20.71 23.19 19.80
N ASP A 85 19.42 22.88 19.79
CA ASP A 85 18.48 23.20 20.86
C ASP A 85 17.75 21.91 21.28
N ARG A 86 17.83 21.56 22.57
CA ARG A 86 17.24 20.30 23.09
C ARG A 86 15.72 20.25 22.89
N ASN A 87 15.04 21.36 23.14
CA ASN A 87 13.58 21.48 22.99
C ASN A 87 13.16 21.30 21.52
N LEU A 88 13.93 21.88 20.58
CA LEU A 88 13.70 21.71 19.16
C LEU A 88 13.86 20.24 18.75
N VAL A 89 14.95 19.59 19.18
CA VAL A 89 15.18 18.16 18.88
C VAL A 89 14.06 17.29 19.43
N ALA A 90 13.64 17.49 20.68
CA ALA A 90 12.54 16.75 21.29
C ALA A 90 11.23 16.94 20.51
N ALA A 91 10.88 18.17 20.14
CA ALA A 91 9.71 18.46 19.33
C ALA A 91 9.81 17.85 17.92
N THR A 92 11.00 17.77 17.32
CA THR A 92 11.16 17.13 16.02
C THR A 92 10.97 15.61 16.06
N LEU A 93 11.36 14.93 17.13
CA LEU A 93 11.17 13.49 17.28
C LEU A 93 9.69 13.14 17.38
N THR A 94 8.93 13.84 18.22
CA THR A 94 7.48 13.63 18.35
C THR A 94 6.74 13.97 17.05
N ALA A 95 7.17 15.04 16.36
CA ALA A 95 6.61 15.38 15.05
C ALA A 95 6.89 14.31 13.99
N MET A 96 8.09 13.72 13.98
CA MET A 96 8.46 12.67 13.02
C MET A 96 7.58 11.42 13.15
N GLU A 97 7.36 10.94 14.38
CA GLU A 97 6.47 9.80 14.66
C GLU A 97 5.04 10.08 14.15
N ARG A 98 4.51 11.27 14.48
CA ARG A 98 3.17 11.69 14.05
C ARG A 98 3.05 11.75 12.53
N VAL A 99 4.08 12.24 11.83
CA VAL A 99 4.11 12.30 10.36
C VAL A 99 4.08 10.90 9.75
N GLU A 100 4.82 9.94 10.32
CA GLU A 100 4.85 8.56 9.83
C GLU A 100 3.49 7.86 9.99
N GLU A 101 2.79 8.07 11.10
CA GLU A 101 1.43 7.55 11.31
C GLU A 101 0.45 8.06 10.25
N ILE A 102 0.44 9.38 10.02
CA ILE A 102 -0.44 10.02 9.04
C ILE A 102 -0.15 9.46 7.64
N ARG A 103 1.13 9.32 7.31
CA ARG A 103 1.57 8.74 6.04
C ARG A 103 1.09 7.29 5.88
N ALA A 104 1.32 6.44 6.88
CA ALA A 104 0.92 5.03 6.83
C ALA A 104 -0.60 4.89 6.67
N ARG A 105 -1.38 5.72 7.39
CA ARG A 105 -2.84 5.77 7.26
C ARG A 105 -3.27 6.15 5.84
N ARG A 106 -2.65 7.17 5.23
CA ARG A 106 -2.95 7.63 3.87
C ARG A 106 -2.55 6.63 2.80
N GLU A 107 -1.35 6.06 2.89
CA GLU A 107 -0.89 5.01 1.98
C GLU A 107 -1.83 3.78 2.01
N ARG A 108 -2.35 3.43 3.20
CA ARG A 108 -3.34 2.35 3.35
C ARG A 108 -4.66 2.69 2.66
N VAL A 109 -5.18 3.91 2.85
CA VAL A 109 -6.42 4.36 2.20
C VAL A 109 -6.27 4.40 0.68
N PHE A 110 -5.16 4.93 0.16
CA PHE A 110 -4.86 4.93 -1.27
C PHE A 110 -4.79 3.51 -1.83
N THR A 111 -4.08 2.62 -1.15
CA THR A 111 -3.97 1.21 -1.53
C THR A 111 -5.34 0.53 -1.54
N LYS A 112 -6.16 0.78 -0.50
CA LYS A 112 -7.53 0.26 -0.40
C LYS A 112 -8.40 0.77 -1.55
N ARG A 113 -8.40 2.06 -1.85
CA ARG A 113 -9.14 2.65 -2.98
C ARG A 113 -8.71 2.06 -4.32
N ARG A 114 -7.40 1.87 -4.53
CA ARG A 114 -6.83 1.28 -5.73
C ARG A 114 -7.23 -0.19 -5.93
N LEU A 115 -7.24 -0.98 -4.85
CA LEU A 115 -7.58 -2.40 -4.90
C LEU A 115 -9.08 -2.66 -4.86
N ALA A 116 -9.87 -1.78 -4.24
CA ALA A 116 -11.33 -1.91 -4.14
C ALA A 116 -12.08 -1.54 -5.42
N GLY A 117 -11.37 -1.39 -6.56
CA GLY A 117 -11.97 -1.00 -7.83
C GLY A 117 -13.18 -1.87 -8.16
N LYS A 118 -14.37 -1.25 -8.22
CA LYS A 118 -15.64 -1.92 -8.51
C LYS A 118 -15.51 -2.80 -9.77
N LEU A 119 -14.87 -2.25 -10.80
CA LEU A 119 -14.60 -2.94 -12.06
C LEU A 119 -13.87 -4.29 -11.91
N ALA A 120 -12.89 -4.38 -10.99
CA ALA A 120 -12.16 -5.63 -10.78
C ALA A 120 -13.02 -6.67 -10.04
N ARG A 121 -13.81 -6.22 -9.07
CA ARG A 121 -14.76 -7.08 -8.33
C ARG A 121 -15.89 -7.57 -9.24
N ASP A 122 -16.44 -6.69 -10.08
CA ASP A 122 -17.53 -7.01 -10.98
C ASP A 122 -17.05 -7.97 -12.08
N ARG A 123 -15.86 -7.75 -12.64
CA ARG A 123 -15.23 -8.69 -13.58
C ARG A 123 -14.97 -10.06 -12.94
N GLN A 124 -14.55 -10.09 -11.68
CA GLN A 124 -14.36 -11.36 -10.98
C GLN A 124 -15.69 -12.10 -10.79
N ARG A 125 -16.75 -11.41 -10.36
CA ARG A 125 -18.10 -12.01 -10.24
C ARG A 125 -18.60 -12.57 -11.57
N GLU A 126 -18.36 -11.87 -12.67
CA GLU A 126 -18.74 -12.33 -14.00
C GLU A 126 -17.94 -13.57 -14.42
N ALA A 127 -16.63 -13.58 -14.15
CA ALA A 127 -15.79 -14.74 -14.40
C ALA A 127 -16.22 -15.94 -13.54
N ASP A 128 -16.50 -15.73 -12.26
CA ASP A 128 -16.97 -16.77 -11.34
C ASP A 128 -18.31 -17.37 -11.83
N ARG A 129 -19.25 -16.52 -12.28
CA ARG A 129 -20.52 -16.98 -12.89
C ARG A 129 -20.27 -17.82 -14.14
N LYS A 130 -19.36 -17.38 -15.02
CA LYS A 130 -19.01 -18.12 -16.23
C LYS A 130 -18.41 -19.50 -15.92
N VAL A 131 -17.50 -19.56 -14.94
CA VAL A 131 -16.89 -20.81 -14.49
C VAL A 131 -17.93 -21.76 -13.91
N VAL A 132 -18.88 -21.26 -13.12
CA VAL A 132 -19.97 -22.09 -12.58
C VAL A 132 -20.85 -22.64 -13.71
N ASN A 133 -21.18 -21.82 -14.71
CA ASN A 133 -21.99 -22.25 -15.85
C ASN A 133 -21.28 -23.31 -16.70
N GLU A 134 -19.97 -23.14 -16.97
CA GLU A 134 -19.17 -24.12 -17.73
C GLU A 134 -18.89 -25.40 -16.90
N GLY A 135 -18.76 -25.25 -15.58
CA GLY A 135 -18.45 -26.30 -14.61
C GLY A 135 -19.68 -26.98 -13.99
N GLU A 136 -20.88 -26.78 -14.54
CA GLU A 136 -22.14 -27.27 -13.96
C GLU A 136 -22.12 -28.80 -13.71
N HIS A 137 -21.45 -29.55 -14.59
CA HIS A 137 -21.26 -30.99 -14.49
C HIS A 137 -20.46 -31.42 -13.24
N LEU A 138 -19.59 -30.57 -12.71
CA LEU A 138 -18.78 -30.84 -11.50
C LEU A 138 -19.58 -30.61 -10.21
N ILE A 139 -20.66 -29.82 -10.27
CA ILE A 139 -21.48 -29.40 -9.12
C ILE A 139 -22.83 -30.15 -9.13
N ARG A 140 -23.04 -31.07 -10.07
CA ARG A 140 -24.33 -31.72 -10.33
C ARG A 140 -24.88 -32.53 -9.16
N LYS A 141 -24.01 -33.10 -8.32
CA LYS A 141 -24.41 -33.81 -7.10
C LYS A 141 -24.93 -32.83 -6.04
N GLU A 142 -24.20 -31.74 -5.81
CA GLU A 142 -24.57 -30.69 -4.85
C GLU A 142 -25.83 -29.93 -5.29
N LEU A 143 -26.06 -29.76 -6.60
CA LEU A 143 -27.29 -29.17 -7.13
C LEU A 143 -28.52 -30.05 -6.88
N ARG A 144 -28.42 -31.37 -7.11
CA ARG A 144 -29.52 -32.32 -6.82
C ARG A 144 -29.87 -32.38 -5.35
N GLU A 145 -28.87 -32.48 -4.47
CA GLU A 145 -29.09 -32.51 -3.02
C GLU A 145 -29.79 -31.22 -2.51
N ARG A 146 -29.53 -30.08 -3.17
CA ARG A 146 -30.21 -28.80 -2.92
C ARG A 146 -31.66 -28.78 -3.40
N GLU A 147 -31.93 -29.31 -4.59
CA GLU A 147 -33.28 -29.39 -5.19
C GLU A 147 -34.21 -30.34 -4.41
N GLU A 148 -33.64 -31.43 -3.88
CA GLU A 148 -34.35 -32.42 -3.06
C GLU A 148 -34.62 -31.94 -1.61
N GLY A 149 -34.19 -30.72 -1.25
CA GLY A 149 -34.41 -30.14 0.07
C GLY A 149 -33.68 -30.86 1.21
N GLN A 150 -32.72 -31.73 0.88
CA GLN A 150 -31.90 -32.39 1.89
C GLN A 150 -30.94 -31.35 2.49
N PRO A 151 -30.78 -31.29 3.83
CA PRO A 151 -29.82 -30.37 4.42
C PRO A 151 -28.44 -30.77 3.91
N MET A 152 -27.76 -29.85 3.20
CA MET A 152 -26.36 -30.05 2.83
C MET A 152 -25.60 -30.44 4.10
N VAL A 153 -25.07 -31.65 4.14
CA VAL A 153 -24.21 -32.09 5.24
C VAL A 153 -22.96 -31.24 5.12
N LEU A 154 -22.93 -30.12 5.85
CA LEU A 154 -21.71 -29.37 6.09
C LEU A 154 -20.75 -30.38 6.71
N GLU A 155 -19.79 -30.88 5.95
CA GLU A 155 -18.68 -31.61 6.55
C GLU A 155 -18.04 -30.69 7.58
N GLN A 156 -18.31 -30.97 8.85
CA GLN A 156 -17.84 -30.20 10.01
C GLN A 156 -16.33 -30.37 10.25
N ASN A 157 -15.55 -30.66 9.21
CA ASN A 157 -14.13 -30.96 9.31
C ASN A 157 -13.28 -30.07 8.42
N LYS A 158 -13.43 -28.75 8.57
CA LYS A 158 -12.31 -27.81 8.46
C LYS A 158 -12.46 -26.79 9.57
N ALA A 159 -11.56 -26.89 10.56
CA ALA A 159 -11.36 -25.97 11.68
C ALA A 159 -11.98 -24.58 11.44
N ALA A 160 -13.22 -24.42 11.87
CA ALA A 160 -13.84 -23.13 11.96
C ALA A 160 -13.11 -22.38 13.08
N ASN A 161 -12.32 -21.38 12.71
CA ASN A 161 -12.08 -20.29 13.65
C ASN A 161 -13.47 -19.76 14.01
N ARG A 162 -13.97 -20.14 15.20
CA ARG A 162 -15.23 -19.63 15.75
C ARG A 162 -15.12 -18.11 15.78
N VAL A 163 -15.78 -17.45 14.83
CA VAL A 163 -16.01 -16.02 14.93
C VAL A 163 -17.04 -15.82 16.02
N HIS A 164 -16.58 -15.59 17.24
CA HIS A 164 -17.45 -15.11 18.31
C HIS A 164 -17.85 -13.67 18.01
N GLY A 165 -19.08 -13.47 17.56
CA GLY A 165 -19.69 -12.15 17.41
C GLY A 165 -20.97 -12.21 16.60
N GLN A 166 -22.08 -11.75 17.17
CA GLN A 166 -23.32 -11.51 16.41
C GLN A 166 -23.04 -10.46 15.32
N GLU A 167 -23.60 -10.65 14.12
CA GLU A 167 -23.55 -9.66 13.04
C GLU A 167 -24.22 -8.36 13.50
N LYS A 168 -23.41 -7.40 13.96
CA LYS A 168 -23.88 -6.03 14.13
C LYS A 168 -24.06 -5.43 12.75
N ILE A 169 -25.28 -4.98 12.44
CA ILE A 169 -25.58 -4.12 11.29
C ILE A 169 -24.56 -2.97 11.30
N ARG A 170 -23.68 -2.93 10.30
CA ARG A 170 -22.65 -1.89 10.20
C ARG A 170 -23.33 -0.58 9.81
N GLN A 171 -23.74 0.20 10.82
CA GLN A 171 -23.99 1.63 10.65
C GLN A 171 -22.69 2.27 10.14
N LYS A 172 -22.68 2.68 8.87
CA LYS A 172 -21.55 3.43 8.32
C LYS A 172 -21.79 4.89 8.66
N GLN A 173 -21.11 5.39 9.68
CA GLN A 173 -20.96 6.84 9.84
C GLN A 173 -20.04 7.35 8.73
N LYS A 174 -20.57 8.21 7.86
CA LYS A 174 -19.75 9.00 6.94
C LYS A 174 -19.44 10.31 7.65
N SER A 175 -18.18 10.52 8.01
CA SER A 175 -17.71 11.80 8.51
C SER A 175 -17.16 12.65 7.36
N LYS A 176 -17.73 13.86 7.19
CA LYS A 176 -17.26 14.87 6.25
C LYS A 176 -16.51 15.94 7.05
N LEU A 177 -15.26 16.19 6.68
CA LEU A 177 -14.44 17.25 7.26
C LEU A 177 -14.80 18.58 6.58
N LEU A 178 -15.30 19.55 7.35
CA LEU A 178 -15.53 20.92 6.89
C LEU A 178 -14.23 21.72 6.87
N VAL A 179 -14.23 22.79 6.07
CA VAL A 179 -13.07 23.67 5.85
C VAL A 179 -12.59 24.33 7.16
N ASP A 180 -13.51 24.56 8.11
CA ASP A 180 -13.22 25.19 9.41
C ASP A 180 -12.78 24.19 10.50
N GLY A 181 -12.53 22.93 10.13
CA GLY A 181 -12.03 21.90 11.05
C GLY A 181 -13.10 21.18 11.88
N GLY A 182 -14.37 21.52 11.71
CA GLY A 182 -15.51 20.74 12.23
C GLY A 182 -15.76 19.45 11.43
N VAL A 183 -16.38 18.46 12.07
CA VAL A 183 -16.78 17.19 11.46
C VAL A 183 -18.30 17.06 11.49
N GLU A 184 -18.93 16.93 10.32
CA GLU A 184 -20.35 16.56 10.20
C GLU A 184 -20.46 15.04 10.02
N GLU A 185 -21.34 14.41 10.79
CA GLU A 185 -21.63 12.98 10.72
C GLU A 185 -23.05 12.77 10.15
N GLU A 186 -23.14 12.24 8.92
CA GLU A 186 -24.40 11.76 8.36
C GLU A 186 -24.54 10.24 8.62
N MET A 187 -25.70 9.85 9.16
CA MET A 187 -26.08 8.46 9.35
C MET A 187 -26.99 8.00 8.21
N ASP A 188 -26.47 7.16 7.31
CA ASP A 188 -27.31 6.41 6.38
C ASP A 188 -27.73 5.09 7.07
N ILE A 189 -29.03 4.94 7.32
CA ILE A 189 -29.65 3.69 7.77
C ILE A 189 -30.18 3.00 6.50
N ASP A 190 -29.59 1.85 6.14
CA ASP A 190 -30.18 0.89 5.19
C ASP A 190 -31.04 -0.11 5.97
#